data_AF-A0A7V9KC11-F1
#
_entry.id   AF-A0A7V9KC11-F1
#
_cell.length_a   1.000
_cell.length_b   1.000
_cell.length_c   1.000
_cell.angle_alpha   90.00
_cell.angle_beta   90.00
_cell.angle_gamma   90.00
#
_symmetry.space_group_name_H-M   'P 1'
#
loop_
_entity.id
_entity.type
_entity.pdbx_description
1 polymer ?
#
loop_
_entity_poly.entity_id
_entity_poly.type
_entity_poly.pdbx_seq_one_letter_code
_entity_poly.pdbx_strand_id
1 'polypeptide(L)'
;SELVRAQHDGLIAALRAEGVEVIAAEPLGGRYTKSVYVRDPLVTVPGGAIVLRMAVRMRRGEEADITRTVAALGLPILATLTGTATAEGGSFVKLGPGVAAFGTSIRCNGEGASQLRSVLERLGMELIVVPLSGYTIHLDLHLAMVDVDKALVDAPGLPFWFLEDLQARGIEAIHPDPSEAWALNALCLSPGRILMAEGSPRTGERLARRGVEVVTVPYDEIHKNGGGVHCSTMELVRDPA
;
A
#
# COMPACT_ATOMS: atom_id res chain seq x y z
N SER A 1 6.46 4.90 22.62
CA SER A 1 5.27 5.08 23.46
C SER A 1 4.67 3.70 23.75
N GLU A 2 4.14 3.48 24.95
CA GLU A 2 3.40 2.26 25.30
C GLU A 2 2.13 2.11 24.45
N LEU A 3 1.41 3.20 24.23
CA LEU A 3 0.21 3.22 23.38
C LEU A 3 0.50 2.87 21.92
N VAL A 4 1.62 3.36 21.36
CA VAL A 4 2.05 2.96 20.01
C VAL A 4 2.25 1.45 19.91
N ARG A 5 2.86 0.83 20.92
CA ARG A 5 3.07 -0.63 20.93
C ARG A 5 1.73 -1.35 21.03
N ALA A 6 0.87 -0.92 21.96
CA ALA A 6 -0.45 -1.53 22.14
C ALA A 6 -1.32 -1.47 20.86
N GLN A 7 -1.31 -0.35 20.14
CA GLN A 7 -2.05 -0.22 18.88
C GLN A 7 -1.44 -1.06 17.75
N HIS A 8 -0.10 -1.11 17.66
CA HIS A 8 0.58 -1.98 16.70
C HIS A 8 0.32 -3.46 16.98
N ASP A 9 0.38 -3.88 18.26
CA ASP A 9 0.05 -5.24 18.69
C ASP A 9 -1.43 -5.56 18.42
N GLY A 10 -2.32 -4.57 18.55
CA GLY A 10 -3.72 -4.65 18.18
C GLY A 10 -3.93 -4.89 16.67
N LEU A 11 -3.18 -4.22 15.81
CA LEU A 11 -3.16 -4.49 14.36
C LEU A 11 -2.71 -5.93 14.07
N ILE A 12 -1.62 -6.39 14.70
CA ILE A 12 -1.15 -7.77 14.54
C ILE A 12 -2.21 -8.79 14.98
N ALA A 13 -2.86 -8.53 16.12
CA ALA A 13 -3.91 -9.40 16.64
C ALA A 13 -5.13 -9.45 15.70
N ALA A 14 -5.56 -8.31 15.16
CA ALA A 14 -6.64 -8.24 14.20
C ALA A 14 -6.31 -9.02 12.91
N LEU A 15 -5.12 -8.82 12.35
CA LEU A 15 -4.66 -9.59 11.18
C LEU A 15 -4.70 -11.11 11.43
N ARG A 16 -4.21 -11.56 12.59
CA ARG A 16 -4.24 -12.99 12.96
C ARG A 16 -5.67 -13.52 13.16
N ALA A 17 -6.57 -12.71 13.69
CA ALA A 17 -7.99 -13.09 13.83
C ALA A 17 -8.67 -13.28 12.47
N GLU A 18 -8.18 -12.59 11.44
CA GLU A 18 -8.58 -12.72 10.03
C GLU A 18 -7.86 -13.87 9.31
N GLY A 19 -7.10 -14.70 10.03
CA GLY A 19 -6.37 -15.84 9.47
C GLY A 19 -5.08 -15.47 8.75
N VAL A 20 -4.61 -14.22 8.84
CA VAL A 20 -3.37 -13.77 8.20
C VAL A 20 -2.16 -14.23 9.01
N GLU A 21 -1.20 -14.88 8.34
CA GLU A 21 0.13 -15.10 8.91
C GLU A 21 0.91 -13.77 8.94
N VAL A 22 1.31 -13.34 10.13
CA VAL A 22 2.03 -12.07 10.32
C VAL A 22 3.50 -12.33 10.58
N ILE A 23 4.33 -11.83 9.68
CA ILE A 23 5.79 -11.78 9.82
C ILE A 23 6.19 -10.40 10.31
N ALA A 24 6.93 -10.35 11.41
CA ALA A 24 7.55 -9.12 11.90
C ALA A 24 9.02 -9.05 11.45
N ALA A 25 9.44 -7.89 10.94
CA ALA A 25 10.84 -7.60 10.73
C ALA A 25 11.53 -7.29 12.06
N GLU A 26 12.84 -7.49 12.11
CA GLU A 26 13.64 -7.17 13.30
C GLU A 26 13.60 -5.66 13.59
N PRO A 27 13.55 -5.25 14.88
CA PRO A 27 13.54 -3.83 15.22
C PRO A 27 14.78 -3.10 14.70
N LEU A 28 14.55 -2.07 13.91
CA LEU A 28 15.60 -1.14 13.49
C LEU A 28 16.02 -0.19 14.63
N GLY A 29 17.29 0.21 14.63
CA GLY A 29 17.84 1.12 15.64
C GLY A 29 17.17 2.50 15.65
N GLY A 30 17.31 3.25 16.75
CA GLY A 30 16.52 4.45 17.05
C GLY A 30 16.56 5.62 16.05
N ARG A 31 17.42 5.59 15.02
CA ARG A 31 17.40 6.56 13.92
C ARG A 31 16.22 6.39 12.96
N TYR A 32 15.63 5.19 12.90
CA TYR A 32 14.55 4.84 11.98
C TYR A 32 13.19 5.12 12.62
N THR A 33 12.67 6.32 12.42
CA THR A 33 11.41 6.77 13.04
C THR A 33 10.15 6.35 12.27
N LYS A 34 10.32 5.77 11.08
CA LYS A 34 9.24 5.37 10.16
C LYS A 34 9.21 3.86 9.88
N SER A 35 10.02 3.07 10.59
CA SER A 35 10.18 1.62 10.36
C SER A 35 8.92 0.79 10.60
N VAL A 36 7.93 1.33 11.32
CA VAL A 36 6.59 0.71 11.41
C VAL A 36 5.87 0.64 10.06
N TYR A 37 6.22 1.53 9.12
CA TYR A 37 5.63 1.58 7.78
C TYR A 37 6.40 0.74 6.77
N VAL A 38 6.15 -0.58 6.82
CA VAL A 38 6.83 -1.57 5.98
C VAL A 38 6.31 -1.62 4.54
N ARG A 39 5.30 -0.83 4.18
CA ARG A 39 4.75 -0.74 2.82
C ARG A 39 5.77 -0.28 1.78
N ASP A 40 6.64 0.64 2.14
CA ASP A 40 7.41 1.38 1.16
C ASP A 40 8.70 0.73 0.63
N PRO A 41 9.47 -0.04 1.42
CA PRO A 41 10.81 -0.47 1.01
C PRO A 41 10.86 -1.49 -0.14
N LEU A 42 9.78 -2.22 -0.40
CA LEU A 42 9.66 -3.15 -1.52
C LEU A 42 8.21 -3.23 -2.01
N VAL A 43 7.97 -3.91 -3.13
CA VAL A 43 6.63 -4.36 -3.54
C VAL A 43 6.65 -5.83 -3.92
N THR A 44 5.50 -6.50 -3.82
CA THR A 44 5.35 -7.91 -4.19
C THR A 44 4.47 -8.06 -5.42
N VAL A 45 4.90 -8.95 -6.30
CA VAL A 45 4.26 -9.32 -7.57
C VAL A 45 4.31 -10.85 -7.70
N PRO A 46 3.53 -11.46 -8.61
CA PRO A 46 3.66 -12.88 -8.89
C PRO A 46 5.13 -13.26 -9.12
N GLY A 47 5.62 -14.24 -8.35
CA GLY A 47 6.99 -14.73 -8.43
C GLY A 47 7.99 -14.14 -7.42
N GLY A 48 7.71 -13.01 -6.77
CA GLY A 48 8.61 -12.48 -5.73
C GLY A 48 8.49 -10.98 -5.44
N ALA A 49 9.53 -10.44 -4.81
CA ALA A 49 9.62 -9.03 -4.43
C ALA A 49 10.54 -8.22 -5.35
N ILE A 50 10.20 -6.95 -5.52
CA ILE A 50 11.05 -5.93 -6.14
C ILE A 50 11.45 -4.95 -5.04
N VAL A 51 12.74 -4.90 -4.72
CA VAL A 51 13.28 -3.97 -3.72
C VAL A 51 13.32 -2.57 -4.32
N LEU A 52 12.66 -1.63 -3.65
CA LEU A 52 12.55 -0.26 -4.13
C LEU A 52 13.73 0.59 -3.64
N ARG A 53 13.67 1.91 -3.86
CA ARG A 53 14.70 2.84 -3.43
C ARG A 53 14.05 4.10 -2.85
N MET A 54 14.15 4.23 -1.53
CA MET A 54 13.49 5.30 -0.78
C MET A 54 14.02 6.67 -1.19
N ALA A 55 13.10 7.61 -1.45
CA ALA A 55 13.46 8.95 -1.91
C ALA A 55 14.12 9.77 -0.80
N VAL A 56 13.56 9.76 0.42
CA VAL A 56 14.08 10.51 1.56
C VAL A 56 15.21 9.75 2.23
N ARG A 57 16.32 10.45 2.42
CA ARG A 57 17.55 9.86 3.00
C ARG A 57 17.34 9.30 4.42
N MET A 58 16.43 9.90 5.20
CA MET A 58 16.12 9.45 6.56
C MET A 58 15.59 8.02 6.63
N ARG A 59 14.89 7.56 5.58
CA ARG A 59 14.32 6.21 5.50
C ARG A 59 15.22 5.21 4.77
N ARG A 60 16.31 5.67 4.14
CA ARG A 60 17.23 4.77 3.42
C ARG A 60 17.92 3.83 4.40
N GLY A 61 17.97 2.57 4.02
CA GLY A 61 18.42 1.45 4.83
C GLY A 61 17.27 0.64 5.43
N GLU A 62 16.03 1.15 5.43
CA GLU A 62 14.84 0.32 5.71
C GLU A 62 14.70 -0.79 4.64
N GLU A 63 15.10 -0.52 3.40
CA GLU A 63 15.09 -1.50 2.30
C GLU A 63 15.94 -2.73 2.61
N ALA A 64 17.13 -2.52 3.19
CA ALA A 64 18.03 -3.63 3.51
C ALA A 64 17.44 -4.55 4.59
N ASP A 65 16.64 -4.00 5.50
CA ASP A 65 16.04 -4.74 6.61
C ASP A 65 14.85 -5.58 6.18
N ILE A 66 13.90 -4.96 5.47
CA ILE A 66 12.76 -5.67 4.91
C ILE A 66 13.24 -6.71 3.89
N THR A 67 14.25 -6.40 3.07
CA THR A 67 14.84 -7.38 2.13
C THR A 67 15.43 -8.60 2.85
N ARG A 68 16.18 -8.41 3.94
CA ARG A 68 16.70 -9.54 4.74
C ARG A 68 15.56 -10.39 5.30
N THR A 69 14.53 -9.75 5.81
CA THR A 69 13.36 -10.42 6.40
C THR A 69 12.68 -11.31 5.36
N VAL A 70 12.33 -10.77 4.19
CA VAL A 70 11.64 -11.56 3.16
C VAL A 70 12.55 -12.60 2.49
N ALA A 71 13.85 -12.31 2.34
CA ALA A 71 14.80 -13.28 1.80
C ALA A 71 15.02 -14.46 2.76
N ALA A 72 15.00 -14.23 4.08
CA ALA A 72 15.10 -15.30 5.08
C ALA A 72 13.88 -16.25 5.05
N LEU A 73 12.72 -15.76 4.59
CA LEU A 73 11.53 -16.59 4.34
C LEU A 73 11.60 -17.36 3.00
N GLY A 74 12.64 -17.13 2.20
CA GLY A 74 12.77 -17.71 0.86
C GLY A 74 11.97 -17.00 -0.22
N LEU A 75 11.44 -15.79 0.02
CA LEU A 75 10.78 -15.00 -1.02
C LEU A 75 11.81 -14.56 -2.08
N PRO A 76 11.63 -14.90 -3.37
CA PRO A 76 12.58 -14.50 -4.41
C PRO A 76 12.67 -12.99 -4.55
N ILE A 77 13.89 -12.47 -4.70
CA ILE A 77 14.13 -11.07 -5.06
C ILE A 77 14.30 -10.99 -6.57
N LEU A 78 13.32 -10.43 -7.25
CA LEU A 78 13.27 -10.35 -8.72
C LEU A 78 14.15 -9.22 -9.26
N ALA A 79 14.23 -8.12 -8.52
CA ALA A 79 15.05 -6.96 -8.87
C ALA A 79 15.25 -6.05 -7.65
N THR A 80 16.27 -5.20 -7.73
CA THR A 80 16.48 -4.06 -6.84
C THR A 80 16.63 -2.81 -7.69
N LEU A 81 15.87 -1.76 -7.40
CA LEU A 81 15.97 -0.50 -8.17
C LEU A 81 17.28 0.22 -7.87
N THR A 82 17.92 0.78 -8.90
CA THR A 82 19.27 1.37 -8.77
C THR A 82 19.41 2.74 -9.44
N GLY A 83 20.58 3.36 -9.30
CA GLY A 83 20.90 4.63 -9.93
C GLY A 83 20.07 5.80 -9.39
N THR A 84 19.43 6.53 -10.30
CA THR A 84 18.58 7.68 -9.99
C THR A 84 17.13 7.31 -9.68
N ALA A 85 16.76 6.02 -9.76
CA ALA A 85 15.42 5.55 -9.43
C ALA A 85 15.04 5.95 -7.99
N THR A 86 13.83 6.45 -7.83
CA THR A 86 13.16 6.51 -6.53
C THR A 86 11.76 5.95 -6.69
N ALA A 87 11.40 5.06 -5.78
CA ALA A 87 10.08 4.44 -5.73
C ALA A 87 9.81 4.03 -4.28
N GLU A 88 8.55 4.09 -3.89
CA GLU A 88 8.06 3.68 -2.58
C GLU A 88 6.75 2.92 -2.80
N GLY A 89 6.56 1.83 -2.07
CA GLY A 89 5.45 0.89 -2.27
C GLY A 89 4.07 1.48 -2.07
N GLY A 90 3.90 2.58 -1.31
CA GLY A 90 2.63 3.31 -1.26
C GLY A 90 2.17 3.85 -2.63
N SER A 91 3.08 4.01 -3.58
CA SER A 91 2.73 4.36 -4.96
C SER A 91 2.32 3.18 -5.84
N PHE A 92 2.43 1.94 -5.38
CA PHE A 92 2.19 0.75 -6.21
C PHE A 92 0.90 0.02 -5.78
N VAL A 93 -0.10 0.01 -6.65
CA VAL A 93 -1.39 -0.63 -6.40
C VAL A 93 -1.65 -1.69 -7.46
N LYS A 94 -1.89 -2.93 -7.06
CA LYS A 94 -2.36 -3.99 -7.95
C LYS A 94 -3.86 -3.78 -8.19
N LEU A 95 -4.25 -3.50 -9.43
CA LEU A 95 -5.65 -3.24 -9.80
C LEU A 95 -6.42 -4.54 -10.10
N GLY A 96 -5.69 -5.61 -10.43
CA GLY A 96 -6.26 -6.91 -10.74
C GLY A 96 -5.19 -7.86 -11.30
N PRO A 97 -5.60 -9.03 -11.81
CA PRO A 97 -4.68 -9.97 -12.44
C PRO A 97 -3.90 -9.32 -13.58
N GLY A 98 -2.57 -9.31 -13.48
CA GLY A 98 -1.71 -8.80 -14.54
C GLY A 98 -1.65 -7.28 -14.69
N VAL A 99 -2.31 -6.49 -13.85
CA VAL A 99 -2.34 -5.03 -13.99
C VAL A 99 -2.00 -4.35 -12.66
N ALA A 100 -1.06 -3.42 -12.71
CA ALA A 100 -0.72 -2.54 -11.60
C ALA A 100 -0.67 -1.07 -12.03
N ALA A 101 -1.00 -0.18 -11.09
CA ALA A 101 -0.80 1.25 -11.21
C ALA A 101 0.39 1.68 -10.34
N PHE A 102 1.16 2.64 -10.86
CA PHE A 102 2.26 3.27 -10.14
C PHE A 102 2.17 4.79 -10.19
N GLY A 103 2.05 5.42 -9.02
CA GLY A 103 1.98 6.87 -8.88
C GLY A 103 3.36 7.54 -8.93
N THR A 104 3.65 8.36 -9.94
CA THR A 104 4.81 9.25 -9.93
C THR A 104 4.51 10.52 -9.14
N SER A 105 5.43 10.92 -8.28
CA SER A 105 5.22 11.89 -7.21
C SER A 105 6.54 12.53 -6.77
N ILE A 106 6.51 13.33 -5.70
CA ILE A 106 7.74 13.85 -5.07
C ILE A 106 8.61 12.76 -4.42
N ARG A 107 8.11 11.53 -4.28
CA ARG A 107 8.86 10.38 -3.75
C ARG A 107 9.17 9.34 -4.83
N CYS A 108 8.38 9.30 -5.89
CA CYS A 108 8.41 8.25 -6.92
C CYS A 108 8.65 8.86 -8.30
N ASN A 109 9.79 8.59 -8.94
CA ASN A 109 10.17 9.26 -10.18
C ASN A 109 10.02 8.39 -11.44
N GLY A 110 10.18 9.01 -12.60
CA GLY A 110 10.07 8.33 -13.89
C GLY A 110 11.08 7.20 -14.10
N GLU A 111 12.29 7.32 -13.53
CA GLU A 111 13.28 6.24 -13.58
C GLU A 111 12.83 5.03 -12.74
N GLY A 112 12.25 5.26 -11.57
CA GLY A 112 11.64 4.20 -10.76
C GLY A 112 10.51 3.50 -11.50
N ALA A 113 9.62 4.27 -12.15
CA ALA A 113 8.57 3.73 -13.00
C ALA A 113 9.12 2.90 -14.18
N SER A 114 10.19 3.36 -14.84
CA SER A 114 10.83 2.67 -15.96
C SER A 114 11.43 1.32 -15.55
N GLN A 115 12.19 1.28 -14.45
CA GLN A 115 12.76 0.03 -13.95
C GLN A 115 11.68 -0.93 -13.44
N LEU A 116 10.64 -0.44 -12.76
CA LEU A 116 9.48 -1.25 -12.37
C LEU A 116 8.79 -1.87 -13.59
N ARG A 117 8.50 -1.06 -14.61
CA ARG A 117 7.91 -1.51 -15.87
C ARG A 117 8.71 -2.64 -16.50
N SER A 118 10.03 -2.49 -16.60
CA SER A 118 10.90 -3.53 -17.18
C SER A 118 10.81 -4.88 -16.46
N VAL A 119 10.64 -4.88 -15.13
CA VAL A 119 10.48 -6.12 -14.36
C VAL A 119 9.10 -6.71 -14.58
N LEU A 120 8.05 -5.88 -14.55
CA LEU A 120 6.66 -6.30 -14.71
C LEU A 120 6.36 -6.85 -16.11
N GLU A 121 6.92 -6.25 -17.16
CA GLU A 121 6.76 -6.72 -18.54
C GLU A 121 7.32 -8.15 -18.73
N ARG A 122 8.40 -8.50 -18.04
CA ARG A 122 8.96 -9.87 -18.03
C ARG A 122 8.04 -10.90 -17.36
N LEU A 123 7.13 -10.42 -16.51
CA LEU A 123 6.10 -11.23 -15.85
C LEU A 123 4.75 -11.18 -16.60
N GLY A 124 4.70 -10.49 -17.75
CA GLY A 124 3.45 -10.29 -18.50
C GLY A 124 2.47 -9.32 -17.83
N MET A 125 2.95 -8.43 -16.95
CA MET A 125 2.11 -7.47 -16.24
C MET A 125 2.17 -6.08 -16.88
N GLU A 126 1.00 -5.44 -17.01
CA GLU A 126 0.85 -4.03 -17.38
C GLU A 126 1.18 -3.12 -16.18
N LEU A 127 1.97 -2.06 -16.43
CA LEU A 127 2.16 -0.97 -15.48
C LEU A 127 1.54 0.33 -16.03
N ILE A 128 0.49 0.79 -15.38
CA ILE A 128 -0.12 2.11 -15.62
C ILE A 128 0.64 3.13 -14.79
N VAL A 129 1.19 4.18 -15.41
CA VAL A 129 1.92 5.21 -14.68
C VAL A 129 1.02 6.44 -14.51
N VAL A 130 0.74 6.79 -13.26
CA VAL A 130 -0.22 7.83 -12.89
C VAL A 130 0.55 9.03 -12.31
N PRO A 131 0.58 10.20 -12.99
CA PRO A 131 1.16 11.41 -12.40
C PRO A 131 0.24 11.94 -11.30
N LEU A 132 0.74 11.95 -10.06
CA LEU A 132 0.01 12.48 -8.91
C LEU A 132 0.12 14.00 -8.85
N SER A 133 -0.90 14.64 -8.29
CA SER A 133 -1.00 16.09 -8.21
C SER A 133 -0.20 16.68 -7.04
N GLY A 134 0.30 17.91 -7.23
CA GLY A 134 0.92 18.71 -6.18
C GLY A 134 2.09 18.04 -5.46
N TYR A 135 2.01 18.00 -4.13
CA TYR A 135 3.03 17.41 -3.24
C TYR A 135 2.59 16.06 -2.64
N THR A 136 1.60 15.40 -3.25
CA THR A 136 1.22 14.04 -2.86
C THR A 136 2.44 13.12 -2.89
N ILE A 137 2.55 12.25 -1.90
CA ILE A 137 3.69 11.33 -1.78
C ILE A 137 3.43 9.98 -2.46
N HIS A 138 2.20 9.45 -2.37
CA HIS A 138 1.86 8.08 -2.73
C HIS A 138 0.47 7.96 -3.35
N LEU A 139 0.28 6.93 -4.18
CA LEU A 139 -0.99 6.64 -4.87
C LEU A 139 -2.04 6.08 -3.90
N ASP A 140 -1.63 5.34 -2.88
CA ASP A 140 -2.52 4.78 -1.85
C ASP A 140 -3.18 5.85 -0.95
N LEU A 141 -2.77 7.11 -1.06
CA LEU A 141 -3.48 8.25 -0.51
C LEU A 141 -4.70 8.68 -1.32
N HIS A 142 -4.87 8.12 -2.53
CA HIS A 142 -5.98 8.44 -3.43
C HIS A 142 -6.72 7.23 -3.98
N LEU A 143 -6.14 6.03 -3.89
CA LEU A 143 -6.69 4.81 -4.44
C LEU A 143 -6.39 3.60 -3.55
N ALA A 144 -7.44 2.88 -3.13
CA ALA A 144 -7.30 1.59 -2.47
C ALA A 144 -8.31 0.59 -3.05
N MET A 145 -7.83 -0.52 -3.63
CA MET A 145 -8.70 -1.62 -4.03
C MET A 145 -9.30 -2.26 -2.77
N VAL A 146 -10.63 -2.39 -2.72
CA VAL A 146 -11.38 -2.96 -1.58
C VAL A 146 -12.15 -4.23 -1.94
N ASP A 147 -12.22 -4.54 -3.24
CA ASP A 147 -12.81 -5.74 -3.81
C ASP A 147 -12.16 -6.02 -5.18
N VAL A 148 -12.58 -7.08 -5.87
CA VAL A 148 -12.12 -7.41 -7.23
C VAL A 148 -12.50 -6.36 -8.28
N ASP A 149 -13.60 -5.64 -8.05
CA ASP A 149 -14.22 -4.68 -8.97
C ASP A 149 -14.61 -3.36 -8.26
N LYS A 150 -14.04 -3.08 -7.07
CA LYS A 150 -14.34 -1.86 -6.30
C LYS A 150 -13.08 -1.26 -5.71
N ALA A 151 -13.01 0.06 -5.73
CA ALA A 151 -11.95 0.82 -5.09
C ALA A 151 -12.51 2.00 -4.28
N LEU A 152 -11.88 2.30 -3.15
CA LEU A 152 -11.98 3.62 -2.57
C LEU A 152 -11.18 4.61 -3.43
N VAL A 153 -11.80 5.72 -3.81
CA VAL A 153 -11.23 6.68 -4.77
C VAL A 153 -11.42 8.12 -4.28
N ASP A 154 -10.31 8.80 -3.97
CA ASP A 154 -10.26 10.26 -3.83
C ASP A 154 -9.99 10.89 -5.21
N ALA A 155 -11.07 11.13 -5.96
CA ALA A 155 -11.01 11.62 -7.32
C ALA A 155 -10.22 12.93 -7.51
N PRO A 156 -10.28 13.94 -6.60
CA PRO A 156 -9.47 15.15 -6.70
C PRO A 156 -7.95 14.92 -6.79
N GLY A 157 -7.45 13.81 -6.24
CA GLY A 157 -6.03 13.47 -6.26
C GLY A 157 -5.54 12.75 -7.50
N LEU A 158 -6.46 12.36 -8.40
CA LEU A 158 -6.16 11.53 -9.57
C LEU A 158 -6.43 12.26 -10.87
N PRO A 159 -5.65 12.00 -11.93
CA PRO A 159 -5.94 12.58 -13.24
C PRO A 159 -7.21 11.94 -13.82
N PHE A 160 -8.02 12.75 -14.50
CA PHE A 160 -9.32 12.34 -15.02
C PHE A 160 -9.25 11.09 -15.92
N TRP A 161 -8.24 11.00 -16.80
CA TRP A 161 -8.04 9.83 -17.66
C TRP A 161 -7.89 8.52 -16.88
N PHE A 162 -7.34 8.57 -15.66
CA PHE A 162 -7.15 7.38 -14.84
C PHE A 162 -8.47 6.97 -14.17
N LEU A 163 -9.34 7.93 -13.84
CA LEU A 163 -10.70 7.63 -13.40
C LEU A 163 -11.51 6.94 -14.52
N GLU A 164 -11.36 7.41 -15.76
CA GLU A 164 -11.96 6.75 -16.94
C GLU A 164 -11.39 5.35 -17.17
N ASP A 165 -10.08 5.15 -17.00
CA ASP A 165 -9.44 3.84 -17.11
C ASP A 165 -9.95 2.85 -16.04
N LEU A 166 -10.06 3.28 -14.78
CA LEU A 166 -10.65 2.47 -13.71
C LEU A 166 -12.10 2.04 -14.08
N GLN A 167 -12.92 2.98 -14.54
CA GLN A 167 -14.28 2.70 -14.96
C GLN A 167 -14.34 1.75 -16.16
N ALA A 168 -13.49 1.95 -17.16
CA ALA A 168 -13.41 1.09 -18.35
C ALA A 168 -12.97 -0.35 -18.01
N ARG A 169 -12.21 -0.53 -16.94
CA ARG A 169 -11.84 -1.83 -16.37
C ARG A 169 -12.94 -2.44 -15.49
N GLY A 170 -14.07 -1.76 -15.31
CA GLY A 170 -15.19 -2.22 -14.50
C GLY A 170 -14.98 -2.01 -13.00
N ILE A 171 -14.05 -1.16 -12.58
CA ILE A 171 -13.80 -0.86 -11.17
C ILE A 171 -14.77 0.26 -10.73
N GLU A 172 -15.70 -0.08 -9.84
CA GLU A 172 -16.60 0.89 -9.20
C GLU A 172 -15.82 1.78 -8.23
N ALA A 173 -15.95 3.09 -8.40
CA ALA A 173 -15.40 4.07 -7.47
C ALA A 173 -16.34 4.31 -6.27
N ILE A 174 -15.83 4.06 -5.06
CA ILE A 174 -16.46 4.39 -3.79
C ILE A 174 -15.74 5.62 -3.23
N HIS A 175 -16.44 6.74 -3.12
CA HIS A 175 -15.80 7.96 -2.62
C HIS A 175 -15.80 8.01 -1.09
N PRO A 176 -14.64 8.20 -0.43
CA PRO A 176 -14.60 8.39 1.01
C PRO A 176 -15.31 9.68 1.42
N ASP A 177 -15.68 9.78 2.69
CA ASP A 177 -16.17 11.04 3.23
C ASP A 177 -14.99 12.02 3.38
N PRO A 178 -15.07 13.24 2.81
CA PRO A 178 -13.92 14.15 2.76
C PRO A 178 -13.46 14.65 4.14
N SER A 179 -14.27 14.45 5.18
CA SER A 179 -13.89 14.80 6.55
C SER A 179 -13.17 13.68 7.32
N GLU A 180 -13.01 12.50 6.71
CA GLU A 180 -12.42 11.30 7.32
C GLU A 180 -11.04 11.01 6.72
N ALA A 181 -10.03 11.77 7.16
CA ALA A 181 -8.71 11.84 6.52
C ALA A 181 -7.97 10.49 6.35
N TRP A 182 -8.26 9.48 7.18
CA TRP A 182 -7.60 8.17 7.15
C TRP A 182 -8.41 7.09 6.42
N ALA A 183 -9.56 7.44 5.83
CA ALA A 183 -10.46 6.49 5.19
C ALA A 183 -9.83 5.71 4.01
N LEU A 184 -8.86 6.30 3.31
CA LEU A 184 -8.18 5.63 2.20
C LEU A 184 -7.08 4.66 2.63
N ASN A 185 -6.64 4.73 3.89
CA ASN A 185 -5.60 3.83 4.39
C ASN A 185 -6.17 2.49 4.84
N ALA A 186 -6.82 1.80 3.91
CA ALA A 186 -7.48 0.52 4.11
C ALA A 186 -6.62 -0.62 3.57
N LEU A 187 -6.55 -1.72 4.31
CA LEU A 187 -5.95 -2.96 3.85
C LEU A 187 -7.06 -3.93 3.42
N CYS A 188 -7.09 -4.31 2.14
CA CYS A 188 -7.99 -5.37 1.68
C CYS A 188 -7.51 -6.73 2.20
N LEU A 189 -8.29 -7.41 3.02
CA LEU A 189 -7.94 -8.73 3.58
C LEU A 189 -8.28 -9.83 2.57
N SER A 190 -9.50 -9.78 2.06
CA SER A 190 -10.05 -10.63 0.99
C SER A 190 -11.04 -9.81 0.16
N PRO A 191 -11.48 -10.28 -1.03
CA PRO A 191 -12.51 -9.60 -1.81
C PRO A 191 -13.71 -9.18 -0.94
N GLY A 192 -14.02 -7.89 -0.92
CA GLY A 192 -15.13 -7.33 -0.16
C GLY A 192 -14.92 -7.27 1.36
N ARG A 193 -13.72 -7.51 1.88
CA ARG A 193 -13.42 -7.46 3.31
C ARG A 193 -12.13 -6.70 3.58
N ILE A 194 -12.23 -5.60 4.33
CA ILE A 194 -11.11 -4.70 4.57
C ILE A 194 -10.86 -4.45 6.05
N LEU A 195 -9.63 -4.09 6.38
CA LEU A 195 -9.21 -3.60 7.69
C LEU A 195 -8.87 -2.11 7.60
N MET A 196 -9.47 -1.32 8.48
CA MET A 196 -9.27 0.13 8.56
C MET A 196 -8.95 0.55 9.99
N ALA A 197 -8.39 1.75 10.15
CA ALA A 197 -8.38 2.38 11.46
C ALA A 197 -9.79 2.87 11.84
N GLU A 198 -10.08 2.90 13.14
CA GLU A 198 -11.25 3.61 13.66
C GLU A 198 -11.21 5.10 13.27
N GLY A 199 -12.39 5.73 13.16
CA GLY A 199 -12.53 7.16 12.86
C GLY A 199 -13.11 7.50 11.49
N SER A 200 -13.51 6.51 10.70
CA SER A 200 -14.11 6.71 9.36
C SER A 200 -15.53 6.10 9.20
N PRO A 201 -16.49 6.38 10.10
CA PRO A 201 -17.80 5.73 10.10
C PRO A 201 -18.66 6.02 8.84
N ARG A 202 -18.61 7.24 8.28
CA ARG A 202 -19.39 7.59 7.08
C ARG A 202 -18.87 6.85 5.85
N THR A 203 -17.55 6.75 5.71
CA THR A 203 -16.91 5.93 4.67
C THR A 203 -17.25 4.46 4.88
N GLY A 204 -17.18 3.96 6.12
CA GLY A 204 -17.60 2.60 6.47
C GLY A 204 -19.03 2.28 6.06
N GLU A 205 -19.97 3.21 6.25
CA GLU A 205 -21.35 3.05 5.80
C GLU A 205 -21.46 3.02 4.26
N ARG A 206 -20.71 3.87 3.54
CA ARG A 206 -20.68 3.88 2.07
C ARG A 206 -20.15 2.56 1.49
N LEU A 207 -19.17 1.96 2.16
CA LEU A 207 -18.59 0.65 1.85
C LEU A 207 -19.58 -0.48 2.12
N ALA A 208 -20.19 -0.49 3.31
CA ALA A 208 -21.17 -1.51 3.70
C ALA A 208 -22.37 -1.56 2.74
N ARG A 209 -22.87 -0.39 2.28
CA ARG A 209 -23.95 -0.30 1.28
C ARG A 209 -23.58 -0.91 -0.07
N ARG A 210 -22.30 -1.18 -0.33
CA ARG A 210 -21.76 -1.80 -1.55
C ARG A 210 -21.22 -3.20 -1.31
N GLY A 211 -21.58 -3.81 -0.18
CA GLY A 211 -21.19 -5.17 0.17
C GLY A 211 -19.75 -5.31 0.64
N VAL A 212 -19.07 -4.21 0.99
CA VAL A 212 -17.72 -4.27 1.56
C VAL A 212 -17.82 -4.26 3.09
N GLU A 213 -17.36 -5.34 3.71
CA GLU A 213 -17.26 -5.49 5.16
C GLU A 213 -16.01 -4.79 5.70
N VAL A 214 -16.18 -4.01 6.77
CA VAL A 214 -15.11 -3.22 7.38
C VAL A 214 -14.83 -3.70 8.79
N VAL A 215 -13.61 -4.19 9.01
CA VAL A 215 -13.03 -4.45 10.34
C VAL A 215 -12.25 -3.20 10.75
N THR A 216 -12.37 -2.79 12.01
CA THR A 216 -11.68 -1.60 12.51
C THR A 216 -10.74 -1.90 13.67
N VAL A 217 -9.64 -1.15 13.77
CA VAL A 217 -8.71 -1.17 14.90
C VAL A 217 -8.36 0.24 15.39
N PRO A 218 -8.12 0.44 16.69
CA PRO A 218 -7.55 1.69 17.20
C PRO A 218 -6.16 1.92 16.61
N TYR A 219 -5.92 3.07 15.98
CA TYR A 219 -4.65 3.36 15.29
C TYR A 219 -4.26 4.85 15.28
N ASP A 220 -4.93 5.68 16.10
CA ASP A 220 -4.80 7.13 16.12
C ASP A 220 -3.43 7.62 16.63
N GLU A 221 -2.75 6.86 17.49
CA GLU A 221 -1.43 7.24 17.98
C GLU A 221 -0.35 7.04 16.89
N ILE A 222 -0.49 5.99 16.08
CA ILE A 222 0.42 5.73 14.95
C ILE A 222 0.15 6.72 13.81
N HIS A 223 -1.12 7.10 13.57
CA HIS A 223 -1.48 8.16 12.62
C HIS A 223 -0.74 9.48 12.84
N LYS A 224 -0.41 9.82 14.10
CA LYS A 224 0.39 11.03 14.42
C LYS A 224 1.78 10.99 13.79
N ASN A 225 2.28 9.80 13.46
CA ASN A 225 3.52 9.59 12.73
C ASN A 225 3.32 9.54 11.20
N GLY A 226 2.13 9.86 10.67
CA GLY A 226 1.89 10.13 9.25
C GLY A 226 1.61 8.92 8.35
N GLY A 227 1.12 7.80 8.89
CA GLY A 227 0.71 6.63 8.13
C GLY A 227 -0.29 5.78 8.93
N GLY A 228 -1.02 4.89 8.26
CA GLY A 228 -2.07 4.07 8.89
C GLY A 228 -1.85 2.56 8.73
N VAL A 229 -2.95 1.81 8.80
CA VAL A 229 -2.98 0.34 8.69
C VAL A 229 -2.30 -0.14 7.41
N HIS A 230 -2.72 0.33 6.23
CA HIS A 230 -2.15 -0.08 4.95
C HIS A 230 -0.64 0.20 4.86
N CYS A 231 -0.21 1.39 5.31
CA CYS A 231 1.21 1.77 5.31
C CYS A 231 2.05 0.86 6.24
N SER A 232 1.43 0.33 7.29
CA SER A 232 2.08 -0.52 8.30
C SER A 232 2.14 -1.99 7.89
N THR A 233 1.73 -2.32 6.67
CA THR A 233 1.68 -3.70 6.16
C THR A 233 2.28 -3.80 4.77
N MET A 234 2.80 -4.99 4.44
CA MET A 234 3.24 -5.36 3.11
C MET A 234 2.81 -6.80 2.88
N GLU A 235 1.92 -7.03 1.92
CA GLU A 235 1.42 -8.36 1.65
C GLU A 235 2.47 -9.15 0.89
N LEU A 236 2.96 -10.21 1.51
CA LEU A 236 4.01 -11.04 0.93
C LEU A 236 3.44 -12.05 -0.06
N VAL A 237 2.31 -12.67 0.32
CA VAL A 237 1.59 -13.67 -0.46
C VAL A 237 0.10 -13.38 -0.34
N ARG A 238 -0.63 -13.56 -1.44
CA ARG A 238 -2.09 -13.59 -1.49
C ARG A 238 -2.50 -14.78 -2.34
N ASP A 239 -3.61 -15.42 -1.99
CA ASP A 239 -4.18 -16.46 -2.83
C ASP A 239 -4.56 -15.90 -4.21
N PRO A 240 -4.49 -16.73 -5.27
CA PRO A 240 -5.02 -16.33 -6.58
C PRO A 240 -6.48 -15.91 -6.47
N ALA A 241 -6.84 -14.84 -7.19
CA ALA A 241 -8.22 -14.40 -7.34
C ALA A 241 -9.03 -15.35 -8.24
#